data_AF-V9EQ81-F1
#
_entry.id   AF-V9EQ81-F1
#
_cell.length_a   1.000
_cell.length_b   1.000
_cell.length_c   1.000
_cell.angle_alpha   90.00
_cell.angle_beta   90.00
_cell.angle_gamma   90.00
#
_symmetry.space_group_name_H-M   'P 1'
#
loop_
_entity.id
_entity.type
_entity.pdbx_description
1 polymer ?
#
loop_
_entity_poly.entity_id
_entity_poly.type
_entity_poly.pdbx_seq_one_letter_code
_entity_poly.pdbx_strand_id
1 'polypeptide(L)'
;MTREVYRRMLLEDVIPAIKAKWEWVRDEGLGVPLVSPIWVQQDNAKPHVLPDDPEVLVAGRAGGWSILFRNRPAQSPDLNVLDCGFFNAIQSLQSVTVPRTAEDLISEVERAFASTTTTTLNKTFLSVQLIVQSIMRHNGGNAFGLSHIQKDKLLRAGELPDSLSCDPALYRATLAKVVPQRATTCAPPPSSDFDAFF
;
A
#
# COMPACT_ATOMS: atom_id res chain seq x y z
N MET A 1 -13.29 12.23 12.09
CA MET A 1 -12.57 12.69 10.90
C MET A 1 -13.58 12.98 9.78
N THR A 2 -13.54 14.16 9.14
CA THR A 2 -14.33 14.45 7.93
C THR A 2 -13.45 14.36 6.68
N ARG A 3 -14.06 14.41 5.48
CA ARG A 3 -13.29 14.36 4.24
C ARG A 3 -12.41 15.58 4.04
N GLU A 4 -12.89 16.74 4.45
CA GLU A 4 -12.17 18.01 4.40
C GLU A 4 -10.94 17.97 5.29
N VAL A 5 -11.09 17.45 6.52
CA VAL A 5 -9.95 17.28 7.43
C VAL A 5 -8.96 16.25 6.89
N TYR A 6 -9.43 15.12 6.35
CA TYR A 6 -8.56 14.11 5.75
C TYR A 6 -7.78 14.66 4.56
N ARG A 7 -8.46 15.36 3.62
CA ARG A 7 -7.81 16.03 2.49
C ARG A 7 -6.73 16.98 2.97
N ARG A 8 -7.04 17.82 3.97
CA ARG A 8 -6.07 18.75 4.53
C ARG A 8 -4.83 18.03 5.06
N MET A 9 -4.98 16.93 5.80
CA MET A 9 -3.84 16.11 6.25
C MET A 9 -3.01 15.56 5.08
N LEU A 10 -3.65 15.17 3.98
CA LEU A 10 -2.91 14.73 2.79
C LEU A 10 -2.06 15.86 2.19
N LEU A 11 -2.63 17.06 2.09
CA LEU A 11 -1.99 18.22 1.49
C LEU A 11 -0.89 18.83 2.36
N GLU A 12 -1.13 18.91 3.67
CA GLU A 12 -0.26 19.61 4.62
C GLU A 12 0.80 18.69 5.22
N ASP A 13 0.49 17.40 5.42
CA ASP A 13 1.38 16.48 6.14
C ASP A 13 1.93 15.37 5.22
N VAL A 14 1.04 14.58 4.59
CA VAL A 14 1.45 13.32 3.94
C VAL A 14 2.25 13.55 2.66
N ILE A 15 1.72 14.34 1.72
CA ILE A 15 2.41 14.61 0.45
C ILE A 15 3.74 15.32 0.69
N PRO A 16 3.82 16.38 1.52
CA PRO A 16 5.10 17.00 1.86
C PRO A 16 6.09 16.01 2.50
N ALA A 17 5.65 15.16 3.44
CA ALA A 17 6.51 14.17 4.07
C ALA A 17 7.05 13.13 3.07
N ILE A 18 6.23 12.68 2.11
CA ILE A 18 6.69 11.82 1.02
C ILE A 18 7.78 12.54 0.23
N LYS A 19 7.53 13.77 -0.24
CA LYS A 19 8.52 14.51 -1.03
C LYS A 19 9.84 14.74 -0.30
N ALA A 20 9.78 14.93 1.03
CA ALA A 20 10.94 15.17 1.85
C ALA A 20 11.76 13.90 2.17
N LYS A 21 11.11 12.73 2.24
CA LYS A 21 11.73 11.47 2.69
C LYS A 21 11.94 10.45 1.57
N TRP A 22 11.32 10.63 0.41
CA TRP A 22 11.36 9.63 -0.66
C TRP A 22 12.73 9.62 -1.33
N GLU A 23 13.40 8.48 -1.27
CA GLU A 23 14.66 8.23 -1.95
C GLU A 23 14.39 7.40 -3.21
N TRP A 24 14.71 7.96 -4.37
CA TRP A 24 14.58 7.22 -5.62
C TRP A 24 15.65 6.12 -5.70
N VAL A 25 15.20 4.90 -5.92
CA VAL A 25 16.10 3.81 -6.32
C VAL A 25 16.72 4.19 -7.67
N ARG A 26 18.04 4.18 -7.72
CA ARG A 26 18.77 4.42 -8.96
C ARG A 26 18.75 3.14 -9.78
N ASP A 27 18.57 3.27 -11.08
CA ASP A 27 18.86 2.16 -11.98
C ASP A 27 20.36 1.86 -11.87
N GLU A 28 20.73 0.65 -11.43
CA GLU A 28 22.12 0.23 -11.20
C GLU A 28 22.97 0.30 -12.48
N GLY A 29 22.36 0.34 -13.67
CA GLY A 29 23.05 0.43 -14.95
C GLY A 29 23.12 1.83 -15.58
N LEU A 30 22.22 2.75 -15.22
CA LEU A 30 22.10 4.05 -15.89
C LEU A 30 22.32 5.27 -14.99
N GLY A 31 22.40 5.10 -13.66
CA GLY A 31 22.65 6.19 -12.70
C GLY A 31 21.53 7.25 -12.62
N VAL A 32 20.51 7.14 -13.47
CA VAL A 32 19.30 7.95 -13.44
C VAL A 32 18.31 7.40 -12.40
N PRO A 33 17.62 8.28 -11.65
CA PRO A 33 16.52 7.86 -10.80
C PRO A 33 15.47 7.12 -11.61
N LEU A 34 15.02 5.95 -11.16
CA LEU A 34 13.85 5.30 -11.74
C LEU A 34 12.60 6.10 -11.34
N VAL A 35 12.17 7.04 -12.20
CA VAL A 35 11.00 7.88 -11.91
C VAL A 35 9.73 7.14 -12.30
N SER A 36 9.21 6.35 -11.36
CA SER A 36 7.90 5.71 -11.46
C SER A 36 6.86 6.47 -10.62
N PRO A 37 5.57 6.40 -10.97
CA PRO A 37 4.52 6.93 -10.11
C PRO A 37 4.58 6.31 -8.70
N ILE A 38 4.48 7.16 -7.68
CA ILE A 38 4.36 6.75 -6.29
C ILE A 38 2.87 6.50 -6.02
N TRP A 39 2.52 5.25 -5.76
CA TRP A 39 1.15 4.86 -5.46
C TRP A 39 0.90 4.89 -3.96
N VAL A 40 0.03 5.79 -3.52
CA VAL A 40 -0.48 5.85 -2.15
C VAL A 40 -1.79 5.07 -2.08
N GLN A 41 -1.82 4.02 -1.27
CA GLN A 41 -2.98 3.17 -1.10
C GLN A 41 -3.81 3.62 0.10
N GLN A 42 -5.14 3.66 -0.05
CA GLN A 42 -6.11 3.94 1.01
C GLN A 42 -7.31 2.99 0.92
N ASP A 43 -8.05 2.79 2.00
CA ASP A 43 -9.31 2.04 1.97
C ASP A 43 -10.50 2.94 1.54
N ASN A 44 -11.72 2.37 1.52
CA ASN A 44 -12.95 3.08 1.14
C ASN A 44 -13.69 3.72 2.32
N ALA A 45 -13.02 4.05 3.43
CA ALA A 45 -13.66 4.72 4.54
C ALA A 45 -14.32 6.03 4.08
N LYS A 46 -15.51 6.34 4.61
CA LYS A 46 -16.32 7.51 4.20
C LYS A 46 -15.51 8.84 4.17
N PRO A 47 -14.61 9.13 5.12
CA PRO A 47 -13.80 10.35 5.08
C PRO A 47 -12.72 10.39 3.99
N HIS A 48 -12.37 9.27 3.35
CA HIS A 48 -11.32 9.30 2.33
C HIS A 48 -11.78 10.05 1.08
N VAL A 49 -10.80 10.71 0.44
CA VAL A 49 -10.98 11.37 -0.84
C VAL A 49 -11.06 10.33 -1.96
N LEU A 50 -11.64 10.71 -3.09
CA LEU A 50 -11.59 9.84 -4.27
C LEU A 50 -10.16 9.82 -4.85
N PRO A 51 -9.75 8.75 -5.56
CA PRO A 51 -8.45 8.68 -6.23
C PRO A 51 -8.12 9.86 -7.16
N ASP A 52 -9.17 10.49 -7.71
CA ASP A 52 -9.12 11.59 -8.66
C ASP A 52 -9.47 12.96 -8.02
N ASP A 53 -9.40 13.06 -6.69
CA ASP A 53 -9.61 14.32 -5.99
C ASP A 53 -8.65 15.41 -6.53
N PRO A 54 -9.19 16.54 -7.03
CA PRO A 54 -8.43 17.48 -7.84
C PRO A 54 -7.32 18.17 -7.04
N GLU A 55 -7.56 18.51 -5.78
CA GLU A 55 -6.57 19.17 -4.92
C GLU A 55 -5.40 18.22 -4.62
N VAL A 56 -5.71 16.97 -4.31
CA VAL A 56 -4.70 15.94 -4.03
C VAL A 56 -3.89 15.60 -5.29
N LEU A 57 -4.53 15.51 -6.45
CA LEU A 57 -3.84 15.30 -7.73
C LEU A 57 -2.88 16.46 -8.06
N VAL A 58 -3.32 17.70 -7.88
CA VAL A 58 -2.48 18.89 -8.12
C VAL A 58 -1.27 18.87 -7.17
N ALA A 59 -1.48 18.65 -5.87
CA ALA A 59 -0.40 18.60 -4.90
C ALA A 59 0.58 17.45 -5.17
N GLY A 60 0.07 16.27 -5.53
CA GLY A 60 0.87 15.08 -5.86
C GLY A 60 1.69 15.22 -7.14
N ARG A 61 1.26 16.10 -8.07
CA ARG A 61 1.97 16.41 -9.32
C ARG A 61 2.89 17.63 -9.25
N ALA A 62 2.71 18.47 -8.24
CA ALA A 62 3.49 19.70 -8.09
C ALA A 62 4.99 19.42 -7.99
N GLY A 63 5.79 20.15 -8.79
CA GLY A 63 7.25 20.05 -8.80
C GLY A 63 7.79 18.83 -9.57
N GLY A 64 7.06 18.32 -10.56
CA GLY A 64 7.48 17.16 -11.38
C GLY A 64 7.29 15.81 -10.69
N TRP A 65 6.62 15.78 -9.53
CA TRP A 65 6.28 14.54 -8.84
C TRP A 65 5.13 13.81 -9.54
N SER A 66 5.00 12.51 -9.28
CA SER A 66 3.84 11.72 -9.69
C SER A 66 3.35 10.88 -8.52
N ILE A 67 2.80 11.54 -7.49
CA ILE A 67 2.16 10.89 -6.34
C ILE A 67 0.68 10.73 -6.63
N LEU A 68 0.20 9.49 -6.68
CA LEU A 68 -1.16 9.14 -7.10
C LEU A 68 -1.83 8.25 -6.06
N PHE A 69 -3.12 8.47 -5.84
CA PHE A 69 -3.89 7.72 -4.85
C PHE A 69 -4.69 6.59 -5.51
N ARG A 70 -4.85 5.48 -4.77
CA ARG A 70 -5.67 4.34 -5.17
C ARG A 70 -6.46 3.81 -4.00
N ASN A 71 -7.74 3.56 -4.26
CA ASN A 71 -8.61 2.90 -3.31
C ASN A 71 -8.47 1.38 -3.43
N ARG A 72 -8.56 0.70 -2.30
CA ARG A 72 -8.59 -0.76 -2.26
C ARG A 72 -9.96 -1.32 -2.59
N PRO A 73 -10.05 -2.61 -3.00
CA PRO A 73 -11.31 -3.33 -2.99
C PRO A 73 -11.97 -3.28 -1.60
N ALA A 74 -13.30 -3.23 -1.58
CA ALA A 74 -14.04 -3.22 -0.32
C ALA A 74 -13.83 -4.53 0.46
N GLN A 75 -13.82 -4.44 1.79
CA GLN A 75 -13.75 -5.58 2.71
C GLN A 75 -12.51 -6.47 2.57
N SER A 76 -11.37 -5.92 2.11
CA SER A 76 -10.13 -6.69 1.95
C SER A 76 -9.02 -6.23 2.91
N PRO A 77 -9.19 -6.21 4.24
CA PRO A 77 -8.17 -5.69 5.18
C PRO A 77 -6.80 -6.41 5.03
N ASP A 78 -6.81 -7.66 4.58
CA ASP A 78 -5.65 -8.49 4.25
C ASP A 78 -4.78 -7.94 3.11
N LEU A 79 -5.25 -6.95 2.37
CA LEU A 79 -4.52 -6.24 1.31
C LEU A 79 -3.95 -4.88 1.76
N ASN A 80 -3.84 -4.63 3.07
CA ASN A 80 -3.30 -3.38 3.62
C ASN A 80 -2.02 -3.69 4.38
N VAL A 81 -0.91 -3.10 3.95
CA VAL A 81 0.35 -3.28 4.67
C VAL A 81 0.29 -2.72 6.10
N LEU A 82 -0.52 -1.68 6.35
CA LEU A 82 -0.69 -1.11 7.69
C LEU A 82 -1.48 -2.05 8.61
N ASP A 83 -2.58 -2.63 8.12
CA ASP A 83 -3.37 -3.61 8.89
C ASP A 83 -2.59 -4.90 9.11
N CYS A 84 -1.86 -5.40 8.11
CA CYS A 84 -1.07 -6.63 8.22
C CYS A 84 0.23 -6.46 9.01
N GLY A 85 0.76 -5.23 9.12
CA GLY A 85 2.07 -4.96 9.69
C GLY A 85 2.02 -4.01 10.86
N PHE A 86 2.04 -2.70 10.57
CA PHE A 86 2.30 -1.67 11.58
C PHE A 86 1.26 -1.64 12.71
N PHE A 87 -0.03 -1.78 12.40
CA PHE A 87 -1.08 -1.80 13.42
C PHE A 87 -1.01 -3.07 14.30
N ASN A 88 -0.59 -4.20 13.73
CA ASN A 88 -0.32 -5.41 14.53
C ASN A 88 0.84 -5.20 15.51
N ALA A 89 1.86 -4.42 15.13
CA ALA A 89 2.95 -4.07 16.04
C ALA A 89 2.46 -3.23 17.22
N ILE A 90 1.61 -2.23 16.98
CA ILE A 90 0.98 -1.42 18.04
C ILE A 90 0.12 -2.30 18.95
N GLN A 91 -0.73 -3.17 18.39
CA GLN A 91 -1.56 -4.09 19.17
C GLN A 91 -0.71 -5.04 20.03
N SER A 92 0.43 -5.50 19.52
CA SER A 92 1.36 -6.31 20.32
C SER A 92 1.91 -5.52 21.51
N LEU A 93 2.18 -4.22 21.39
CA LEU A 93 2.62 -3.40 22.52
C LEU A 93 1.52 -3.24 23.59
N GLN A 94 0.25 -3.19 23.19
CA GLN A 94 -0.87 -3.15 24.13
C GLN A 94 -1.00 -4.42 24.97
N SER A 95 -0.46 -5.56 24.52
CA SER A 95 -0.45 -6.79 25.32
C SER A 95 0.55 -6.73 26.50
N VAL A 96 1.50 -5.80 26.47
CA VAL A 96 2.58 -5.64 27.45
C VAL A 96 2.63 -4.25 28.10
N THR A 97 1.74 -3.34 27.70
CA THR A 97 1.61 -1.98 28.24
C THR A 97 0.16 -1.66 28.58
N VAL A 98 -0.05 -0.69 29.47
CA VAL A 98 -1.39 -0.25 29.87
C VAL A 98 -1.45 1.28 29.79
N PRO A 99 -1.61 1.85 28.58
CA PRO A 99 -1.73 3.29 28.42
C PRO A 99 -3.01 3.78 29.11
N ARG A 100 -2.94 4.88 29.86
CA ARG A 100 -4.06 5.44 30.63
C ARG A 100 -4.49 6.82 30.14
N THR A 101 -3.65 7.47 29.34
CA THR A 101 -3.86 8.82 28.81
C THR A 101 -3.69 8.84 27.29
N ALA A 102 -4.10 9.94 26.66
CA ALA A 102 -3.87 10.13 25.23
C ALA A 102 -2.36 10.25 24.93
N GLU A 103 -1.62 10.89 25.84
CA GLU A 103 -0.17 11.05 25.79
C GLU A 103 0.54 9.69 25.85
N ASP A 104 0.09 8.77 26.71
CA ASP A 104 0.61 7.40 26.75
C ASP A 104 0.39 6.70 25.40
N LEU A 105 -0.81 6.84 24.82
CA LEU A 105 -1.12 6.23 23.53
C LEU A 105 -0.24 6.80 22.41
N ILE A 106 0.00 8.11 22.39
CA ILE A 106 0.91 8.75 21.43
C ILE A 106 2.32 8.19 21.59
N SER A 107 2.84 8.12 22.83
CA SER A 107 4.15 7.56 23.12
C SER A 107 4.29 6.11 22.66
N GLU A 108 3.24 5.30 22.79
CA GLU A 108 3.23 3.91 22.33
C GLU A 108 3.25 3.80 20.80
N VAL A 109 2.51 4.66 20.10
CA VAL A 109 2.54 4.74 18.63
C VAL A 109 3.92 5.18 18.14
N GLU A 110 4.53 6.18 18.77
CA GLU A 110 5.88 6.64 18.47
C GLU A 110 6.92 5.53 18.70
N ARG A 111 6.79 4.78 19.80
CA ARG A 111 7.65 3.63 20.10
C ARG A 111 7.50 2.52 19.07
N ALA A 112 6.27 2.18 18.69
CA ALA A 112 6.00 1.21 17.62
C ALA A 112 6.65 1.66 16.31
N PHE A 113 6.48 2.94 15.95
CA PHE A 113 7.05 3.52 14.74
C PHE A 113 8.57 3.44 14.75
N ALA A 114 9.22 3.88 15.83
CA ALA A 114 10.67 3.83 16.00
C ALA A 114 11.23 2.40 15.96
N SER A 115 10.47 1.41 16.46
CA SER A 115 10.87 0.00 16.43
C SER A 115 10.63 -0.70 15.08
N THR A 116 9.87 -0.08 14.18
CA THR A 116 9.52 -0.66 12.89
C THR A 116 10.68 -0.50 11.91
N THR A 117 11.34 -1.62 11.60
CA THR A 117 12.49 -1.64 10.68
C THR A 117 12.08 -1.83 9.23
N THR A 118 12.94 -1.43 8.29
CA THR A 118 12.81 -1.74 6.86
C THR A 118 12.66 -3.24 6.62
N THR A 119 13.41 -4.07 7.35
CA THR A 119 13.31 -5.53 7.33
C THR A 119 11.91 -6.02 7.74
N THR A 120 11.34 -5.45 8.81
CA THR A 120 9.98 -5.78 9.25
C THR A 120 8.96 -5.41 8.16
N LEU A 121 9.09 -4.23 7.57
CA LEU A 121 8.22 -3.78 6.48
C LEU A 121 8.35 -4.68 5.25
N ASN A 122 9.57 -5.02 4.82
CA ASN A 122 9.78 -5.92 3.69
C ASN A 122 9.10 -7.28 3.92
N LYS A 123 9.29 -7.89 5.10
CA LYS A 123 8.60 -9.15 5.44
C LYS A 123 7.07 -9.03 5.36
N THR A 124 6.50 -7.90 5.77
CA THR A 124 5.06 -7.63 5.66
C THR A 124 4.63 -7.47 4.20
N PHE A 125 5.37 -6.72 3.38
CA PHE A 125 5.08 -6.59 1.95
C PHE A 125 5.12 -7.95 1.24
N LEU A 126 6.09 -8.81 1.56
CA LEU A 126 6.13 -10.18 1.04
C LEU A 126 4.92 -11.02 1.50
N SER A 127 4.42 -10.83 2.74
CA SER A 127 3.16 -11.47 3.17
C SER A 127 1.99 -11.00 2.31
N VAL A 128 1.85 -9.70 2.10
CA VAL A 128 0.75 -9.12 1.30
C VAL A 128 0.81 -9.63 -0.14
N GLN A 129 1.99 -9.73 -0.74
CA GLN A 129 2.14 -10.30 -2.07
C GLN A 129 1.74 -11.79 -2.13
N LEU A 130 2.07 -12.57 -1.10
CA LEU A 130 1.60 -13.96 -0.99
C LEU A 130 0.08 -14.04 -0.84
N ILE A 131 -0.54 -13.15 -0.06
CA ILE A 131 -1.99 -13.03 0.07
C ILE A 131 -2.61 -12.76 -1.30
N VAL A 132 -2.12 -11.76 -2.04
CA VAL A 132 -2.60 -11.42 -3.39
C VAL A 132 -2.52 -12.64 -4.31
N GLN A 133 -1.38 -13.33 -4.36
CA GLN A 133 -1.25 -14.52 -5.20
C GLN A 133 -2.20 -15.66 -4.77
N SER A 134 -2.48 -15.81 -3.48
CA SER A 134 -3.47 -16.77 -2.99
C SER A 134 -4.89 -16.40 -3.42
N ILE A 135 -5.28 -15.13 -3.31
CA ILE A 135 -6.58 -14.62 -3.80
C ILE A 135 -6.73 -14.91 -5.30
N MET A 136 -5.67 -14.67 -6.09
CA MET A 136 -5.64 -14.96 -7.53
C MET A 136 -5.90 -16.45 -7.82
N ARG A 137 -5.23 -17.35 -7.09
CA ARG A 137 -5.41 -18.81 -7.24
C ARG A 137 -6.79 -19.28 -6.82
N HIS A 138 -7.42 -18.59 -5.86
CA HIS A 138 -8.74 -18.93 -5.32
C HIS A 138 -9.87 -18.05 -5.89
N ASN A 139 -9.64 -17.39 -7.04
CA ASN A 139 -10.65 -16.61 -7.76
C ASN A 139 -11.34 -15.53 -6.91
N GLY A 140 -10.62 -14.84 -6.03
CA GLY A 140 -11.18 -13.80 -5.17
C GLY A 140 -11.62 -14.29 -3.78
N GLY A 141 -11.65 -15.61 -3.53
CA GLY A 141 -11.95 -16.16 -2.22
C GLY A 141 -10.84 -15.90 -1.19
N ASN A 142 -11.18 -15.95 0.10
CA ASN A 142 -10.25 -15.72 1.23
C ASN A 142 -9.98 -16.99 2.07
N ALA A 143 -10.58 -18.13 1.70
CA ALA A 143 -10.43 -19.40 2.40
C ALA A 143 -9.16 -20.14 1.95
N PHE A 144 -7.99 -19.62 2.33
CA PHE A 144 -6.71 -20.23 2.02
C PHE A 144 -5.71 -20.14 3.19
N GLY A 145 -4.83 -21.14 3.28
CA GLY A 145 -3.64 -21.06 4.13
C GLY A 145 -2.55 -20.22 3.46
N LEU A 146 -1.92 -19.32 4.22
CA LEU A 146 -0.79 -18.56 3.69
C LEU A 146 0.44 -19.45 3.53
N SER A 147 1.02 -19.43 2.33
CA SER A 147 2.28 -20.12 2.05
C SER A 147 3.40 -19.50 2.89
N HIS A 148 4.15 -20.34 3.61
CA HIS A 148 5.23 -19.90 4.48
C HIS A 148 6.58 -20.02 3.78
N ILE A 149 7.11 -18.92 3.23
CA ILE A 149 8.38 -18.91 2.49
C ILE A 149 9.64 -18.84 3.39
N GLN A 150 9.50 -19.04 4.70
CA GLN A 150 10.63 -19.03 5.65
C GLN A 150 11.45 -17.74 5.61
N LYS A 151 10.79 -16.58 5.65
CA LYS A 151 11.41 -15.25 5.49
C LYS A 151 12.62 -15.01 6.39
N ASP A 152 12.58 -15.47 7.65
CA ASP A 152 13.73 -15.32 8.56
C ASP A 152 14.94 -16.14 8.14
N LYS A 153 14.71 -17.31 7.52
CA LYS A 153 15.80 -18.14 6.98
C LYS A 153 16.44 -17.46 5.76
N LEU A 154 15.62 -16.96 4.84
CA LEU A 154 16.10 -16.21 3.67
C LEU A 154 16.86 -14.95 4.09
N LEU A 155 16.35 -14.22 5.08
CA LEU A 155 17.04 -13.04 5.60
C LEU A 155 18.42 -13.38 6.16
N ARG A 156 18.54 -14.46 6.97
CA ARG A 156 19.83 -14.90 7.52
C ARG A 156 20.82 -15.34 6.44
N ALA A 157 20.32 -15.83 5.32
CA ALA A 157 21.14 -16.20 4.16
C ALA A 157 21.50 -15.00 3.27
N GLY A 158 20.92 -13.82 3.50
CA GLY A 158 21.07 -12.66 2.60
C GLY A 158 20.27 -12.78 1.29
N GLU A 159 19.28 -13.67 1.24
CA GLU A 159 18.52 -14.04 0.04
C GLU A 159 17.04 -13.62 0.12
N LEU A 160 16.65 -12.81 1.12
CA LEU A 160 15.27 -12.32 1.21
C LEU A 160 15.01 -11.32 0.08
N PRO A 161 14.06 -11.59 -0.83
CA PRO A 161 13.77 -10.67 -1.93
C PRO A 161 12.99 -9.45 -1.43
N ASP A 162 13.05 -8.34 -2.16
CA ASP A 162 12.18 -7.17 -1.93
C ASP A 162 10.81 -7.31 -2.61
N SER A 163 10.70 -8.21 -3.60
CA SER A 163 9.47 -8.50 -4.31
C SER A 163 9.43 -9.96 -4.78
N LEU A 164 8.24 -10.56 -4.77
CA LEU A 164 7.97 -11.88 -5.27
C LEU A 164 7.53 -11.80 -6.74
N SER A 165 8.07 -12.71 -7.55
CA SER A 165 7.56 -12.90 -8.90
C SER A 165 6.13 -13.43 -8.87
N CYS A 166 5.31 -12.96 -9.81
CA CYS A 166 3.99 -13.51 -10.07
C CYS A 166 4.06 -14.37 -11.34
N ASP A 167 3.49 -15.57 -11.30
CA ASP A 167 3.38 -16.42 -12.49
C ASP A 167 2.60 -15.67 -13.59
N PRO A 168 3.19 -15.43 -14.78
CA PRO A 168 2.53 -14.73 -15.87
C PRO A 168 1.23 -15.39 -16.34
N ALA A 169 1.10 -16.72 -16.21
CA ALA A 169 -0.13 -17.42 -16.55
C ALA A 169 -1.23 -17.13 -15.53
N LEU A 170 -0.91 -17.20 -14.24
CA LEU A 170 -1.82 -16.83 -13.15
C LEU A 170 -2.26 -15.36 -13.25
N TYR A 171 -1.31 -14.46 -13.54
CA TYR A 171 -1.60 -13.04 -13.74
C TYR A 171 -2.58 -12.82 -14.88
N ARG A 172 -2.30 -13.38 -16.07
CA ARG A 172 -3.17 -13.25 -17.24
C ARG A 172 -4.56 -13.84 -17.00
N ALA A 173 -4.64 -15.02 -16.39
CA ALA A 173 -5.91 -15.66 -16.06
C ALA A 173 -6.74 -14.83 -15.06
N THR A 174 -6.08 -14.20 -14.09
CA THR A 174 -6.73 -13.29 -13.14
C THR A 174 -7.23 -12.03 -13.86
N LEU A 175 -6.36 -11.41 -14.67
CA LEU A 175 -6.68 -10.17 -15.38
C LEU A 175 -7.90 -10.35 -16.29
N ALA A 176 -8.00 -11.47 -17.00
CA ALA A 176 -9.14 -11.80 -17.84
C ALA A 176 -10.48 -11.87 -17.07
N LYS A 177 -10.45 -12.14 -15.76
CA LYS A 177 -11.65 -12.15 -14.89
C LYS A 177 -11.96 -10.77 -14.30
N VAL A 178 -10.93 -9.98 -14.01
CA VAL A 178 -11.07 -8.67 -13.35
C VAL A 178 -11.46 -7.56 -14.34
N VAL A 179 -10.90 -7.56 -15.56
CA VAL A 179 -11.16 -6.51 -16.56
C VAL A 179 -12.66 -6.39 -16.90
N PRO A 180 -13.40 -7.48 -17.19
CA PRO A 180 -14.83 -7.39 -17.45
C PRO A 180 -15.65 -6.88 -16.26
N GLN A 181 -15.29 -7.25 -15.03
CA GLN A 181 -15.99 -6.83 -13.81
C GLN A 181 -15.83 -5.34 -13.51
N ARG A 182 -14.70 -4.74 -13.93
CA ARG A 182 -14.45 -3.30 -13.78
C ARG A 182 -15.35 -2.46 -14.70
N ALA A 183 -15.66 -2.97 -15.89
CA ALA A 183 -16.59 -2.33 -16.83
C ALA A 183 -18.06 -2.36 -16.36
N THR A 184 -18.45 -3.37 -15.56
CA THR A 184 -19.83 -3.48 -15.03
C THR A 184 -20.07 -2.66 -13.76
N THR A 185 -19.01 -2.30 -13.03
CA THR A 185 -19.09 -1.67 -11.70
C THR A 185 -18.74 -0.17 -11.68
N CYS A 186 -18.01 0.33 -12.68
CA CYS A 186 -17.89 1.76 -12.92
C CYS A 186 -19.07 2.23 -13.78
N ALA A 187 -19.89 3.15 -13.28
CA ALA A 187 -20.64 4.03 -14.17
C ALA A 187 -19.65 4.67 -15.16
N PRO A 188 -20.02 4.87 -16.44
CA PRO A 188 -19.07 5.33 -17.44
C PRO A 188 -18.47 6.67 -16.99
N PRO A 189 -17.14 6.84 -17.05
CA PRO A 189 -16.57 8.16 -16.86
C PRO A 189 -17.11 9.09 -17.95
N PRO A 190 -17.37 10.39 -17.67
CA PRO A 190 -17.57 11.35 -18.74
C PRO A 190 -16.33 11.30 -19.63
N SER A 191 -16.58 11.11 -20.92
CA SER A 191 -15.58 10.90 -21.97
C SER A 191 -14.34 11.79 -21.79
N SER A 192 -13.20 11.17 -21.53
CA SER A 192 -11.91 11.73 -21.90
C SER A 192 -10.99 10.59 -22.31
N ASP A 193 -10.74 10.52 -23.61
CA ASP A 193 -9.73 9.68 -24.23
C ASP A 193 -8.40 9.81 -23.48
N PHE A 194 -7.93 8.74 -22.85
CA PHE A 194 -6.51 8.47 -22.63
C PHE A 194 -6.33 7.02 -22.18
N ASP A 195 -6.45 6.10 -23.14
CA ASP A 195 -5.81 4.79 -23.06
C ASP A 195 -4.35 4.95 -23.49
N ALA A 196 -3.43 4.94 -22.53
CA ALA A 196 -2.06 4.47 -22.72
C ALA A 196 -1.40 4.41 -21.34
N PHE A 197 -0.95 3.22 -20.95
CA PHE A 197 0.47 2.90 -20.67
C PHE A 197 0.55 1.55 -19.94
N PHE A 198 1.29 0.63 -20.56
CA PHE A 198 1.98 -0.47 -19.90
C PHE A 198 3.09 0.09 -19.01
#